data_AF-A0A7L3MH23-F1
#
_entry.id   AF-A0A7L3MH23-F1
#
_cell.length_a   1.000
_cell.length_b   1.000
_cell.length_c   1.000
_cell.angle_alpha   90.00
_cell.angle_beta   90.00
_cell.angle_gamma   90.00
#
_symmetry.space_group_name_H-M   'P 1'
#
loop_
_entity.id
_entity.type
_entity.pdbx_description
1 polymer ?
#
loop_
_entity_poly.entity_id
_entity_poly.type
_entity_poly.pdbx_seq_one_letter_code
_entity_poly.pdbx_strand_id
1 'polypeptide(L)'
;WLSALESTKWLQHLSVLLKSALLVVHAVDRDQRPVLVHCSDGWDRTPQIVALAKLLLDPYYRTTEGFQVLVETEWLDFGHKFADRCGHGENSDDLNERCPVFLQWLDCVHQLQRQFPCSFEFNEAFLV
;
A
#
# COMPACT_ATOMS: atom_id res chain seq x y z
N TRP A 1 -23.18 5.29 13.93
CA TRP A 1 -22.27 5.21 12.77
C TRP A 1 -20.81 5.32 13.17
N LEU A 2 -20.34 6.47 13.69
CA LEU A 2 -18.92 6.69 14.01
C LEU A 2 -18.31 5.65 14.96
N SER A 3 -18.99 5.30 16.06
CA SER A 3 -18.50 4.28 17.00
C SER A 3 -18.40 2.88 16.37
N ALA A 4 -19.32 2.54 15.46
CA ALA A 4 -19.27 1.27 14.74
C ALA A 4 -18.07 1.24 13.78
N LEU A 5 -17.82 2.34 13.06
CA LEU A 5 -16.64 2.49 12.21
C LEU A 5 -15.33 2.45 13.02
N GLU A 6 -15.27 3.13 14.16
CA GLU A 6 -14.10 3.12 15.04
C GLU A 6 -13.81 1.72 15.60
N SER A 7 -14.86 0.93 15.87
CA SER A 7 -14.71 -0.45 16.35
C SER A 7 -14.12 -1.40 15.31
N THR A 8 -14.20 -1.09 14.00
CA THR A 8 -13.58 -1.94 12.97
C THR A 8 -12.07 -1.77 12.90
N LYS A 9 -11.54 -0.66 13.44
CA LYS A 9 -10.11 -0.28 13.39
C LYS A 9 -9.54 -0.10 11.97
N TRP A 10 -10.36 -0.21 10.92
CA TRP A 10 -9.92 -0.08 9.54
C TRP A 10 -9.17 1.23 9.28
N LEU A 11 -9.80 2.36 9.61
CA LEU A 11 -9.17 3.68 9.45
C LEU A 11 -7.94 3.88 10.33
N GLN A 12 -7.88 3.20 11.48
CA GLN A 12 -6.68 3.22 12.32
C GLN A 12 -5.53 2.49 11.62
N HIS A 13 -5.78 1.34 10.99
CA HIS A 13 -4.77 0.62 10.20
C HIS A 13 -4.27 1.45 9.01
N LEU A 14 -5.18 2.06 8.23
CA LEU A 14 -4.79 2.95 7.13
C LEU A 14 -3.96 4.15 7.61
N SER A 15 -4.37 4.76 8.74
CA SER A 15 -3.64 5.88 9.34
C SER A 15 -2.22 5.48 9.73
N VAL A 16 -2.02 4.29 10.31
CA VAL A 16 -0.70 3.78 10.66
C VAL A 16 0.15 3.53 9.42
N LEU A 17 -0.41 2.91 8.36
CA LEU A 17 0.31 2.68 7.10
C LEU A 17 0.79 3.98 6.46
N LEU A 18 -0.10 4.98 6.34
CA LEU A 18 0.25 6.28 5.78
C LEU A 18 1.31 7.01 6.64
N LYS A 19 1.21 6.94 7.98
CA LYS A 19 2.22 7.50 8.89
C LYS A 19 3.57 6.81 8.73
N SER A 20 3.59 5.48 8.61
CA SER A 20 4.82 4.72 8.38
C SER A 20 5.48 5.09 7.06
N ALA A 21 4.70 5.24 5.99
CA ALA A 21 5.23 5.72 4.70
C ALA A 21 5.81 7.15 4.83
N LEU A 22 5.13 8.06 5.53
CA LEU A 22 5.64 9.42 5.77
C LEU A 22 6.96 9.44 6.56
N LEU A 23 7.16 8.51 7.50
CA LEU A 23 8.46 8.39 8.18
C LEU A 23 9.59 8.04 7.21
N VAL A 24 9.34 7.14 6.26
CA VAL A 24 10.30 6.81 5.19
C VAL A 24 10.56 8.02 4.30
N VAL A 25 9.49 8.70 3.85
CA VAL A 25 9.56 9.91 3.02
C VAL A 25 10.40 10.98 3.71
N HIS A 26 10.16 11.27 4.99
CA HIS A 26 10.92 12.28 5.72
C HIS A 26 12.40 11.92 5.87
N ALA A 27 12.72 10.66 6.19
CA ALA A 27 14.10 10.21 6.31
C ALA A 27 14.86 10.32 4.97
N VAL A 28 14.21 10.00 3.86
CA VAL A 28 14.80 10.07 2.51
C VAL A 28 14.90 11.52 2.01
N ASP A 29 13.78 12.23 1.95
CA ASP A 29 13.69 13.55 1.30
C ASP A 29 14.26 14.68 2.16
N ARG A 30 14.01 14.68 3.46
CA ARG A 30 14.43 15.78 4.35
C ARG A 30 15.76 15.49 5.02
N ASP A 31 15.90 14.31 5.60
CA ASP A 31 17.09 13.98 6.37
C ASP A 31 18.23 13.45 5.50
N GLN A 32 17.96 13.13 4.22
CA GLN A 32 18.94 12.61 3.26
C GLN A 32 19.64 11.34 3.77
N ARG A 33 18.87 10.42 4.38
CA ARG A 33 19.36 9.17 4.95
C ARG A 33 18.78 7.94 4.26
N PRO A 34 19.59 6.88 4.03
CA PRO A 34 19.07 5.61 3.55
C PRO A 34 18.18 4.97 4.62
N VAL A 35 17.13 4.27 4.17
CA VAL A 35 16.17 3.58 5.04
C VAL A 35 16.09 2.11 4.64
N LEU A 36 16.11 1.22 5.63
CA LEU A 36 15.77 -0.19 5.45
C LEU A 36 14.36 -0.42 6.01
N VAL A 37 13.45 -0.88 5.15
CA VAL A 37 12.08 -1.26 5.55
C VAL A 37 11.99 -2.77 5.53
N HIS A 38 11.60 -3.38 6.65
CA HIS A 38 11.34 -4.81 6.73
C HIS A 38 10.17 -5.11 7.68
N CYS A 39 9.59 -6.30 7.56
CA CYS A 39 8.69 -6.86 8.55
C CYS A 39 9.17 -8.25 8.97
N SER A 40 8.27 -9.19 9.25
CA SER A 40 8.63 -10.58 9.59
C SER A 40 9.20 -11.30 8.36
N ASP A 41 8.37 -11.51 7.33
CA ASP A 41 8.76 -12.22 6.10
C ASP A 41 9.06 -11.28 4.93
N GLY A 42 8.66 -10.01 5.03
CA GLY A 42 8.99 -8.99 4.04
C GLY A 42 8.02 -8.86 2.85
N TRP A 43 7.03 -9.74 2.69
CA TRP A 43 6.15 -9.72 1.50
C TRP A 43 4.76 -9.09 1.72
N ASP A 44 4.41 -8.65 2.93
CA ASP A 44 3.09 -8.06 3.24
C ASP A 44 3.18 -6.57 3.63
N ARG A 45 3.66 -6.26 4.84
CA ARG A 45 3.73 -4.87 5.34
C ARG A 45 4.83 -4.05 4.69
N THR A 46 5.90 -4.70 4.24
CA THR A 46 7.01 -4.02 3.56
C THR A 46 6.56 -3.39 2.25
N PRO A 47 5.95 -4.11 1.28
CA PRO A 47 5.51 -3.49 0.04
C PRO A 47 4.43 -2.43 0.25
N GLN A 48 3.55 -2.57 1.26
CA GLN A 48 2.61 -1.49 1.64
C GLN A 48 3.35 -0.17 1.93
N ILE A 49 4.38 -0.22 2.78
CA ILE A 49 5.12 0.98 3.20
C ILE A 49 6.01 1.51 2.08
N VAL A 50 6.75 0.63 1.40
CA VAL A 50 7.69 1.01 0.34
C VAL A 50 6.95 1.59 -0.87
N ALA A 51 5.88 0.94 -1.33
CA ALA A 51 5.11 1.44 -2.47
C ALA A 51 4.40 2.77 -2.16
N LEU A 52 3.87 2.95 -0.93
CA LEU A 52 3.33 4.26 -0.52
C LEU A 52 4.41 5.34 -0.47
N ALA A 53 5.60 5.03 0.07
CA ALA A 53 6.69 6.00 0.11
C ALA A 53 7.15 6.39 -1.31
N LYS A 54 7.25 5.41 -2.23
CA LYS A 54 7.54 5.65 -3.65
C LYS A 54 6.51 6.56 -4.31
N LEU A 55 5.21 6.33 -4.11
CA LEU A 55 4.14 7.20 -4.62
C LEU A 55 4.25 8.66 -4.13
N LEU A 56 4.65 8.83 -2.86
CA LEU A 56 4.80 10.13 -2.24
C LEU A 56 6.06 10.87 -2.71
N LEU A 57 7.15 10.15 -3.03
CA LEU A 57 8.44 10.70 -3.42
C LEU A 57 8.56 10.97 -4.93
N ASP A 58 8.10 10.04 -5.77
CA ASP A 58 8.35 10.06 -7.20
C ASP A 58 7.04 10.24 -8.00
N PRO A 59 6.86 11.38 -8.70
CA PRO A 59 5.70 11.62 -9.55
C PRO A 59 5.49 10.58 -10.65
N TYR A 60 6.53 9.87 -11.10
CA TYR A 60 6.40 8.83 -12.12
C TYR A 60 5.37 7.78 -11.71
N TYR A 61 5.41 7.30 -10.47
CA TYR A 61 4.48 6.28 -9.97
C TYR A 61 3.03 6.78 -9.83
N ARG A 62 2.77 8.07 -10.02
CA ARG A 62 1.42 8.68 -10.03
C ARG A 62 0.83 8.79 -11.44
N THR A 63 1.57 8.37 -12.47
CA THR A 63 1.06 8.10 -13.82
C THR A 63 0.41 6.71 -13.88
N THR A 64 -0.42 6.45 -14.87
CA THR A 64 -1.06 5.13 -15.07
C THR A 64 -0.01 4.05 -15.30
N GLU A 65 0.95 4.32 -16.18
CA GLU A 65 2.07 3.41 -16.48
C GLU A 65 2.95 3.21 -15.25
N GLY A 66 3.37 4.30 -14.59
CA GLY A 66 4.21 4.19 -13.41
C GLY A 66 3.52 3.46 -12.26
N PHE A 67 2.21 3.62 -12.08
CA PHE A 67 1.48 2.85 -11.07
C PHE A 67 1.46 1.35 -11.38
N GLN A 68 1.29 0.96 -12.65
CA GLN A 68 1.40 -0.44 -13.07
C GLN A 68 2.79 -1.00 -12.78
N VAL A 69 3.85 -0.26 -13.15
CA VAL A 69 5.24 -0.64 -12.83
C VAL A 69 5.46 -0.76 -11.33
N LEU A 70 4.86 0.13 -10.52
CA LEU A 70 4.96 0.05 -9.06
C LEU A 70 4.31 -1.23 -8.52
N VAL A 71 3.16 -1.63 -9.05
CA VAL A 71 2.48 -2.87 -8.67
C VAL A 71 3.28 -4.09 -9.10
N GLU A 72 3.73 -4.12 -10.36
CA GLU A 72 4.56 -5.22 -10.88
C GLU A 72 5.83 -5.40 -10.06
N THR A 73 6.54 -4.31 -9.78
CA THR A 73 7.80 -4.38 -9.03
C THR A 73 7.57 -4.68 -7.55
N GLU A 74 6.91 -3.79 -6.80
CA GLU A 74 6.86 -3.91 -5.34
C GLU A 74 5.95 -5.04 -4.86
N TRP A 75 4.96 -5.45 -5.66
CA TRP A 75 4.02 -6.47 -5.23
C TRP A 75 4.25 -7.82 -5.92
N LEU A 76 4.42 -7.85 -7.24
CA LEU A 76 4.56 -9.13 -7.96
C LEU A 76 6.00 -9.66 -7.88
N ASP A 77 6.99 -8.88 -8.31
CA ASP A 77 8.40 -9.32 -8.36
C ASP A 77 8.96 -9.58 -6.96
N PHE A 78 8.58 -8.75 -5.98
CA PHE A 78 8.98 -8.92 -4.58
C PHE A 78 8.14 -9.95 -3.81
N GLY A 79 7.20 -10.63 -4.49
CA GLY A 79 6.62 -11.88 -4.03
C GLY A 79 5.49 -11.75 -3.02
N HIS A 80 4.67 -10.69 -3.09
CA HIS A 80 3.41 -10.68 -2.34
C HIS A 80 2.56 -11.89 -2.74
N LYS A 81 2.11 -12.67 -1.75
CA LYS A 81 1.43 -13.94 -1.96
C LYS A 81 -0.04 -13.77 -2.36
N PHE A 82 -0.31 -13.12 -3.49
CA PHE A 82 -1.67 -12.82 -3.96
C PHE A 82 -2.59 -14.05 -3.96
N ALA A 83 -2.10 -15.21 -4.43
CA ALA A 83 -2.89 -16.44 -4.47
C ALA A 83 -3.37 -16.86 -3.07
N ASP A 84 -2.49 -16.85 -2.07
CA ASP A 84 -2.84 -17.22 -0.70
C ASP A 84 -3.72 -16.17 -0.04
N ARG A 85 -3.34 -14.88 -0.17
CA ARG A 85 -4.03 -13.75 0.46
C ARG A 85 -5.46 -13.55 -0.07
N CYS A 86 -5.69 -13.88 -1.34
CA CYS A 86 -7.01 -13.83 -1.99
C CYS A 86 -7.77 -15.16 -1.93
N GLY A 87 -7.15 -16.26 -1.47
CA GLY A 87 -7.79 -17.57 -1.42
C GLY A 87 -7.96 -18.25 -2.79
N HIS A 88 -7.08 -17.96 -3.75
CA HIS A 88 -7.00 -18.59 -5.07
C HIS A 88 -5.87 -19.64 -5.18
N GLY A 89 -5.03 -19.78 -4.15
CA GLY A 89 -3.91 -20.72 -4.12
C GLY A 89 -4.32 -22.16 -3.76
N GLU A 90 -3.36 -23.07 -3.81
CA GLU A 90 -3.55 -24.49 -3.44
C GLU A 90 -4.03 -24.66 -1.99
N ASN A 91 -3.67 -23.73 -1.11
CA ASN A 91 -4.10 -23.69 0.29
C ASN A 91 -5.32 -22.78 0.52
N SER A 92 -6.25 -22.69 -0.45
CA SER A 92 -7.41 -21.79 -0.35
C SER A 92 -8.24 -21.99 0.92
N ASP A 93 -8.24 -23.18 1.50
CA ASP A 93 -9.01 -23.52 2.70
C ASP A 93 -8.42 -22.97 4.00
N ASP A 94 -7.15 -22.54 4.01
CA ASP A 94 -6.54 -21.90 5.17
C ASP A 94 -6.98 -20.44 5.29
N LEU A 95 -8.03 -20.21 6.09
CA LEU A 95 -8.56 -18.88 6.35
C LEU A 95 -7.58 -17.96 7.06
N ASN A 96 -6.52 -18.46 7.70
CA ASN A 96 -5.54 -17.63 8.40
C ASN A 96 -4.57 -16.93 7.43
N GLU A 97 -4.37 -17.49 6.25
CA GLU A 97 -3.51 -16.90 5.21
C GLU A 97 -4.23 -15.84 4.37
N ARG A 98 -5.56 -15.77 4.44
CA ARG A 98 -6.37 -14.78 3.73
C ARG A 98 -6.34 -13.44 4.47
N CYS A 99 -5.92 -12.38 3.78
CA CYS A 99 -5.79 -11.06 4.38
C CYS A 99 -5.88 -9.94 3.32
N PRO A 100 -6.59 -8.83 3.58
CA PRO A 100 -6.79 -7.75 2.60
C PRO A 100 -5.59 -6.79 2.49
N VAL A 101 -4.36 -7.31 2.38
CA VAL A 101 -3.12 -6.51 2.42
C VAL A 101 -3.03 -5.53 1.24
N PHE A 102 -3.23 -6.02 0.03
CA PHE A 102 -3.23 -5.19 -1.18
C PHE A 102 -4.42 -4.21 -1.19
N LEU A 103 -5.60 -4.64 -0.73
CA LEU A 103 -6.77 -3.78 -0.63
C LEU A 103 -6.56 -2.61 0.36
N GLN A 104 -5.92 -2.86 1.51
CA GLN A 104 -5.55 -1.79 2.44
C GLN A 104 -4.62 -0.77 1.79
N TRP A 105 -3.69 -1.22 0.96
CA TRP A 105 -2.81 -0.32 0.22
C TRP A 105 -3.57 0.50 -0.82
N LEU A 106 -4.45 -0.11 -1.62
CA LEU A 106 -5.31 0.61 -2.57
C LEU A 106 -6.19 1.65 -1.87
N ASP A 107 -6.73 1.34 -0.68
CA ASP A 107 -7.48 2.31 0.11
C ASP A 107 -6.58 3.49 0.53
N CYS A 108 -5.34 3.23 0.98
CA CYS A 108 -4.38 4.31 1.21
C CYS A 108 -4.11 5.16 -0.04
N VAL A 109 -3.99 4.57 -1.23
CA VAL A 109 -3.84 5.31 -2.50
C VAL A 109 -5.08 6.17 -2.78
N HIS A 110 -6.27 5.62 -2.56
CA HIS A 110 -7.52 6.36 -2.69
C HIS A 110 -7.59 7.54 -1.71
N GLN A 111 -7.15 7.37 -0.45
CA GLN A 111 -7.06 8.48 0.50
C GLN A 111 -6.10 9.58 0.03
N LEU A 112 -5.01 9.24 -0.68
CA LEU A 112 -4.09 10.21 -1.27
C LEU A 112 -4.73 10.92 -2.46
N GLN A 113 -5.40 10.21 -3.37
CA GLN A 113 -6.16 10.83 -4.48
C GLN A 113 -7.20 11.83 -3.97
N ARG A 114 -7.92 11.50 -2.90
CA ARG A 114 -8.91 12.40 -2.29
C ARG A 114 -8.29 13.67 -1.70
N GLN A 115 -7.09 13.57 -1.12
CA GLN A 115 -6.37 14.72 -0.55
C GLN A 115 -5.67 15.55 -1.61
N PHE A 116 -5.27 14.94 -2.73
CA PHE A 116 -4.51 15.57 -3.81
C PHE A 116 -5.12 15.29 -5.20
N PRO A 117 -6.30 15.86 -5.52
CA PRO A 117 -7.07 15.49 -6.72
C PRO A 117 -6.35 15.70 -8.06
N CYS A 118 -5.36 16.60 -8.11
CA CYS A 118 -4.60 16.92 -9.32
C CYS A 118 -3.21 16.26 -9.37
N SER A 119 -2.89 15.36 -8.43
CA SER A 119 -1.55 14.77 -8.31
C SER A 119 -1.40 13.39 -8.94
N PHE A 120 -2.50 12.81 -9.42
CA PHE A 120 -2.57 11.49 -10.03
C PHE A 120 -3.17 11.59 -11.43
N GLU A 121 -2.61 10.85 -12.38
CA GLU A 121 -3.16 10.77 -13.74
C GLU A 121 -4.40 9.87 -13.80
N PHE A 122 -4.37 8.75 -13.07
CA PHE A 122 -5.47 7.80 -13.00
C PHE A 122 -6.55 8.23 -11.98
N ASN A 123 -7.77 7.75 -12.18
CA ASN A 123 -8.94 8.10 -11.38
C ASN A 123 -9.38 6.96 -10.44
N GLU A 124 -10.48 7.17 -9.71
CA GLU A 124 -11.04 6.15 -8.80
C GLU A 124 -11.46 4.87 -9.52
N ALA A 125 -12.02 4.98 -10.73
CA ALA A 125 -12.46 3.82 -11.51
C ALA A 125 -11.30 2.92 -11.96
N PHE A 126 -10.08 3.45 -12.00
CA PHE A 126 -8.87 2.64 -12.25
C PHE A 126 -8.48 1.78 -11.02
N LEU A 127 -8.87 2.16 -9.81
CA LEU A 127 -8.55 1.42 -8.58
C LEU A 127 -9.59 0.34 -8.23
N VAL A 128 -10.76 0.33 -8.88
CA VAL A 128 -11.93 -0.51 -8.56
C VAL A 128 -12.07 -1.70 -9.52
#